data_AF-A0A959AT06-F1
#
_entry.id   AF-A0A959AT06-F1
#
_cell.length_a   1.000
_cell.length_b   1.000
_cell.length_c   1.000
_cell.angle_alpha   90.00
_cell.angle_beta   90.00
_cell.angle_gamma   90.00
#
_symmetry.space_group_name_H-M   'P 1'
#
loop_
_entity.id
_entity.type
_entity.pdbx_description
1 polymer ?
#
loop_
_entity_poly.entity_id
_entity_poly.type
_entity_poly.pdbx_seq_one_letter_code
_entity_poly.pdbx_strand_id
1 'polypeptide(L)' 'MKVTLQDAIKEVQREIRMRERLYPGWITSGKLSKAAAERQLARMKYALELLEGKQGEQPGQQTELFK' A
#
# COMPACT_ATOMS: atom_id res chain seq x y z
N MET A 1 -13.69 16.15 2.66
CA MET A 1 -12.23 16.05 2.85
C MET A 1 -11.62 15.67 1.52
N LYS A 2 -10.66 16.43 0.97
CA LYS A 2 -9.97 16.02 -0.27
C LYS A 2 -8.83 15.07 0.08
N VAL A 3 -8.71 13.95 -0.65
CA VAL A 3 -7.61 12.99 -0.53
C VAL A 3 -6.70 13.18 -1.73
N THR A 4 -5.39 13.33 -1.49
CA THR A 4 -4.41 13.50 -2.56
C THR A 4 -3.72 12.19 -2.91
N LEU A 5 -3.07 12.13 -4.08
CA LEU A 5 -2.20 11.01 -4.45
C LEU A 5 -1.10 10.78 -3.40
N GLN A 6 -0.53 11.86 -2.86
CA GLN A 6 0.49 11.78 -1.81
C GLN A 6 -0.03 11.16 -0.51
N ASP A 7 -1.30 11.44 -0.16
CA ASP A 7 -1.95 10.81 1.00
C ASP A 7 -2.16 9.32 0.77
N ALA A 8 -2.62 8.93 -0.43
CA ALA A 8 -2.77 7.53 -0.81
C ALA A 8 -1.43 6.77 -0.75
N ILE A 9 -0.35 7.36 -1.28
CA ILE A 9 1.01 6.80 -1.22
C ILE A 9 1.43 6.60 0.24
N LYS A 10 1.30 7.64 1.08
CA LYS A 10 1.68 7.56 2.51
C LYS A 10 0.92 6.47 3.25
N GLU A 11 -0.37 6.32 2.98
CA GLU A 11 -1.21 5.30 3.63
C GLU A 11 -0.83 3.89 3.18
N VAL A 12 -0.60 3.68 1.88
CA VAL A 12 -0.15 2.39 1.34
C VAL A 12 1.23 2.02 1.91
N GLN A 13 2.17 2.96 1.99
CA GLN A 13 3.47 2.75 2.61
C GLN A 13 3.34 2.40 4.10
N ARG A 14 2.45 3.08 4.83
CA ARG A 14 2.15 2.77 6.25
C ARG A 14 1.63 1.34 6.38
N GLU A 15 0.69 0.93 5.53
CA GLU A 15 0.11 -0.40 5.56
C GLU A 15 1.15 -1.49 5.24
N ILE A 16 2.03 -1.28 4.27
CA ILE A 16 3.14 -2.20 3.98
C ILE A 16 4.01 -2.38 5.22
N ARG A 17 4.45 -1.28 5.87
CA ARG A 17 5.26 -1.35 7.10
C ARG A 17 4.54 -2.09 8.23
N MET A 18 3.24 -1.85 8.39
CA MET A 18 2.42 -2.52 9.39
C MET A 18 2.36 -4.04 9.13
N ARG A 19 2.15 -4.44 7.88
CA ARG A 19 2.10 -5.85 7.48
C ARG A 19 3.44 -6.54 7.65
N GLU A 20 4.54 -5.92 7.23
CA GLU A 20 5.89 -6.45 7.41
C GLU A 20 6.22 -6.69 8.89
N ARG A 21 5.72 -5.81 9.78
CA ARG A 21 5.87 -5.97 11.23
C ARG A 21 4.96 -7.03 11.84
N LEU A 22 3.69 -7.08 11.46
CA LEU A 22 2.68 -7.91 12.13
C LEU A 22 2.53 -9.32 11.56
N TYR A 23 2.69 -9.48 10.25
CA TYR A 23 2.50 -10.76 9.57
C TYR A 23 3.38 -11.88 10.12
N PRO A 24 4.67 -11.68 10.45
CA PRO A 24 5.47 -12.74 11.05
C PRO A 24 4.82 -13.32 12.31
N GLY A 25 4.34 -12.47 13.22
CA GLY A 25 3.64 -12.92 14.44
C GLY A 25 2.31 -13.60 14.15
N TRP A 26 1.58 -13.14 13.13
CA TRP A 26 0.31 -13.76 12.72
C TRP A 26 0.51 -15.11 12.02
N ILE A 27 1.63 -15.29 11.31
CA ILE A 27 2.03 -16.57 10.70
C ILE A 27 2.38 -17.56 11.80
N THR A 28 3.24 -17.17 12.75
CA THR A 28 3.63 -18.04 13.86
C THR A 28 2.43 -18.46 14.73
N SER A 29 1.45 -17.57 14.91
CA SER A 29 0.22 -17.86 15.67
C SER A 29 -0.89 -18.53 14.85
N GLY A 30 -0.68 -18.84 13.57
CA GLY A 30 -1.65 -19.50 12.70
C GLY A 30 -2.84 -18.62 12.25
N LYS A 31 -2.84 -17.32 12.57
CA LYS A 31 -3.88 -16.36 12.17
C LYS A 31 -3.81 -15.99 10.68
N LEU A 32 -2.66 -16.20 10.04
CA LEU A 32 -2.43 -15.90 8.63
C LEU A 32 -1.48 -16.95 8.02
N SER A 33 -1.82 -17.53 6.87
CA SER A 33 -0.88 -18.43 6.19
C SER A 33 0.25 -17.64 5.52
N LYS A 34 1.46 -18.21 5.47
CA LYS A 34 2.62 -17.60 4.79
C LYS A 34 2.30 -17.22 3.35
N ALA A 35 1.66 -18.12 2.60
CA ALA A 35 1.27 -17.87 1.21
C ALA A 35 0.25 -16.72 1.06
N ALA A 36 -0.67 -16.55 2.02
CA ALA A 36 -1.58 -15.41 2.02
C ALA A 36 -0.86 -14.10 2.32
N ALA A 37 0.05 -14.11 3.31
CA ALA A 37 0.86 -12.96 3.69
C ALA A 37 1.71 -12.46 2.52
N GLU A 38 2.44 -13.35 1.86
CA GLU A 38 3.29 -13.05 0.70
C GLU A 38 2.46 -12.46 -0.45
N ARG A 39 1.34 -13.11 -0.80
CA ARG A 39 0.45 -12.62 -1.86
C ARG A 39 -0.12 -11.24 -1.55
N GLN A 40 -0.56 -11.01 -0.31
CA GLN A 40 -1.09 -9.71 0.10
C GLN A 40 -0.01 -8.62 0.08
N LEU A 41 1.20 -8.93 0.56
CA LEU A 41 2.30 -7.98 0.58
C LEU A 41 2.77 -7.63 -0.83
N ALA A 42 2.88 -8.62 -1.72
CA ALA A 42 3.24 -8.40 -3.13
C ALA A 42 2.25 -7.45 -3.83
N ARG A 43 0.94 -7.64 -3.62
CA ARG A 43 -0.10 -6.77 -4.17
C ARG A 43 -0.01 -5.34 -3.65
N MET A 44 0.29 -5.15 -2.37
CA MET A 44 0.46 -3.81 -1.80
C MET A 44 1.70 -3.11 -2.37
N LYS A 45 2.81 -3.84 -2.54
CA LYS A 45 4.05 -3.31 -3.14
C LYS A 45 3.82 -2.90 -4.60
N TYR A 46 3.12 -3.73 -5.38
CA TYR A 46 2.74 -3.38 -6.75
C TYR A 46 1.80 -2.16 -6.79
N ALA A 47 0.84 -2.06 -5.87
CA ALA A 47 -0.03 -0.88 -5.79
C ALA A 47 0.77 0.40 -5.48
N LEU A 48 1.78 0.31 -4.60
CA LEU A 48 2.66 1.44 -4.31
C LEU A 48 3.44 1.88 -5.56
N GLU A 49 4.03 0.92 -6.29
CA GLU A 49 4.76 1.18 -7.53
C GLU A 49 3.88 1.91 -8.57
N LEU A 50 2.63 1.49 -8.75
CA LEU A 50 1.69 2.18 -9.64
C LEU A 50 1.37 3.61 -9.18
N LEU A 51 1.23 3.83 -7.88
CA LEU A 51 0.95 5.16 -7.33
C LEU A 51 2.15 6.10 -7.46
N GLU A 52 3.37 5.60 -7.20
CA GLU A 52 4.62 6.34 -7.36
C GLU A 52 4.91 6.64 -8.85
N GLY A 53 4.61 5.70 -9.75
CA GLY A 53 4.68 5.94 -11.19
C GLY A 53 3.77 7.10 -11.65
N LYS A 54 2.56 7.18 -11.10
CA LYS A 54 1.64 8.30 -11.35
C LYS A 54 2.11 9.63 -10.76
N GLN A 55 2.90 9.60 -9.69
CA GLN A 55 3.52 10.81 -9.13
C GLN A 55 4.61 11.35 -10.06
N GLY A 56 5.36 10.48 -10.75
CA GLY A 56 6.37 10.87 -11.74
C GLY A 56 5.79 11.46 -13.03
N GLU A 57 4.55 11.11 -13.38
CA GLU A 57 3.88 11.58 -14.60
C GLU A 57 3.21 12.97 -14.47
N GLN A 58 3.18 13.58 -13.28
CA GLN A 58 2.49 14.87 -13.09
C GLN A 58 3.29 15.89 -12.25
N PRO A 59 3.94 16.88 -12.89
CA PRO A 59 4.16 18.18 -12.26
C PRO A 59 2.83 18.95 -12.27
N GLY A 60 2.01 18.76 -11.22
CA GLY A 60 1.02 19.77 -10.82
C GLY A 60 -0.47 19.56 -11.11
N GLN A 61 -1.02 18.34 -11.09
CA GLN A 61 -2.48 18.17 -11.16
C GLN A 61 -3.05 17.40 -9.95
N GLN A 62 -3.87 18.09 -9.15
CA GLN A 62 -4.72 17.47 -8.14
C GLN A 62 -5.73 16.57 -8.85
N THR A 63 -5.48 15.26 -8.85
CA THR A 63 -6.44 14.28 -9.35
C THR A 63 -7.38 13.92 -8.19
N GLU A 64 -8.63 14.40 -8.23
CA GLU A 64 -9.68 13.95 -7.32
C GLU A 64 -10.02 12.49 -7.65
N LEU A 65 -9.52 11.57 -6.81
CA LEU A 65 -9.95 10.18 -6.81
C LEU A 65 -11.27 10.13 -6.04
N PHE A 66 -12.33 9.74 -6.75
CA PHE A 66 -13.73 9.59 -6.32
C PHE A 66 -14.58 10.88 -6.40
N LYS A 67 -15.42 10.94 -7.45
CA LYS A 67 -16.66 11.73 -7.52
C LYS A 67 -17.84 10.82 -7.22
#